data_AF-A0A7G9W7J2-F1
#
_entry.id   AF-A0A7G9W7J2-F1
#
_cell.length_a   1.000
_cell.length_b   1.000
_cell.length_c   1.000
_cell.angle_alpha   90.00
_cell.angle_beta   90.00
_cell.angle_gamma   90.00
#
_symmetry.space_group_name_H-M   'P 1'
#
loop_
_entity.id
_entity.type
_entity.pdbx_description
1 polymer ?
#
loop_
_entity_poly.entity_id
_entity_poly.type
_entity_poly.pdbx_seq_one_letter_code
_entity_poly.pdbx_strand_id
1 'polypeptide(L)'
;MFTEIIQKISLYAIPFIILVIPAYGFVRKVKVYESFTDGAKDGFNTAVRIIPFLVAMLVAIGVFRASGAMDIVTNALSPITNLINMPAEVLPLAIMRPLSGGGAQGVMSELVTNHGADSIIGRTASIMQGSTETTFYVLAVYFGAVSIKKTRHALPAGLIADFVGIITAVLVANLMFR
;
A
#
# COMPACT_ATOMS: atom_id res chain seq x y z
N MET A 1 6.19 -25.59 7.15
CA MET A 1 7.29 -25.65 6.17
C MET A 1 7.34 -24.45 5.23
N PHE A 2 6.37 -24.22 4.32
CA PHE A 2 6.43 -23.09 3.37
C PHE A 2 6.46 -21.72 4.09
N THR A 3 5.51 -21.48 5.00
CA THR A 3 5.41 -20.22 5.76
C THR A 3 6.64 -19.94 6.62
N GLU A 4 7.24 -20.96 7.23
CA GLU A 4 8.46 -20.84 8.05
C GLU A 4 9.68 -20.44 7.20
N ILE A 5 9.80 -20.97 5.97
CA ILE A 5 10.86 -20.58 5.04
C ILE A 5 10.69 -19.10 4.66
N ILE A 6 9.47 -18.70 4.29
CA ILE A 6 9.18 -17.31 3.93
C ILE A 6 9.45 -16.37 5.10
N GLN A 7 9.04 -16.71 6.32
CA GLN A 7 9.32 -15.89 7.52
C GLN A 7 10.82 -15.69 7.75
N LYS A 8 11.64 -16.75 7.60
CA LYS A 8 13.10 -16.62 7.69
C LYS A 8 13.66 -15.70 6.62
N ILE A 9 13.19 -15.82 5.37
CA ILE A 9 13.61 -14.91 4.28
C ILE A 9 13.24 -13.47 4.61
N SER A 10 11.99 -13.21 5.03
CA SER A 10 11.52 -11.88 5.39
C SER A 10 12.33 -11.25 6.54
N LEU A 11 12.70 -12.03 7.55
CA LEU A 11 13.49 -11.57 8.68
C LEU A 11 14.88 -11.04 8.25
N TYR A 12 15.52 -11.71 7.29
CA TYR A 12 16.84 -11.33 6.80
C TYR A 12 16.83 -10.33 5.65
N ALA A 13 15.69 -10.07 5.02
CA ALA A 13 15.60 -9.18 3.87
C ALA A 13 16.07 -7.74 4.17
N ILE A 14 15.60 -7.14 5.27
CA ILE A 14 15.97 -5.76 5.65
C ILE A 14 17.47 -5.66 5.99
N PRO A 15 18.03 -6.50 6.89
CA PRO A 15 19.47 -6.50 7.16
C PRO A 15 20.31 -6.72 5.90
N PHE A 16 19.87 -7.62 5.01
CA PHE A 16 20.55 -7.88 3.75
C PHE A 16 20.62 -6.63 2.88
N ILE A 17 19.51 -5.91 2.69
CA ILE A 17 19.47 -4.66 1.91
C ILE A 17 20.40 -3.60 2.52
N ILE A 18 20.33 -3.40 3.85
CA ILE A 18 21.13 -2.41 4.57
C ILE A 18 22.63 -2.71 4.48
N LEU A 19 23.03 -4.00 4.41
CA LEU A 19 24.44 -4.37 4.30
C LEU A 19 24.93 -4.36 2.85
N VAL A 20 24.16 -4.93 1.93
CA VAL A 20 24.59 -5.15 0.54
C VAL A 20 24.66 -3.86 -0.25
N ILE A 21 23.70 -2.93 -0.11
CA ILE A 21 23.70 -1.68 -0.88
C ILE A 21 24.95 -0.83 -0.57
N PRO A 22 25.27 -0.51 0.70
CA PRO A 22 26.48 0.24 1.03
C PRO A 22 27.76 -0.52 0.67
N ALA A 23 27.81 -1.84 0.91
CA ALA A 23 28.97 -2.66 0.56
C ALA A 23 29.24 -2.66 -0.95
N TYR A 24 28.19 -2.76 -1.76
CA TYR A 24 28.30 -2.64 -3.22
C TYR A 24 28.81 -1.27 -3.64
N GLY A 25 28.28 -0.19 -3.05
CA GLY A 25 28.76 1.16 -3.28
C GLY A 25 30.24 1.33 -2.92
N PHE A 26 30.66 0.76 -1.79
CA PHE A 26 32.05 0.77 -1.34
C PHE A 26 32.99 0.02 -2.31
N VAL A 27 32.62 -1.19 -2.74
CA VAL A 27 33.39 -1.97 -3.73
C VAL A 27 33.51 -1.23 -5.06
N ARG A 28 32.46 -0.51 -5.46
CA ARG A 28 32.45 0.35 -6.66
C ARG A 28 33.18 1.69 -6.48
N LYS A 29 33.81 1.92 -5.31
CA LYS A 29 34.50 3.17 -4.95
C LYS A 29 33.59 4.40 -5.04
N VAL A 30 32.30 4.22 -4.78
CA VAL A 30 31.34 5.31 -4.64
C VAL A 30 31.53 5.94 -3.27
N LYS A 31 31.44 7.26 -3.22
CA LYS A 31 31.37 8.05 -1.99
C LYS A 31 30.01 7.86 -1.31
N VAL A 32 29.81 6.70 -0.69
CA VAL A 32 28.50 6.21 -0.23
C VAL A 32 27.80 7.21 0.69
N TYR A 33 28.54 7.81 1.63
CA TYR A 33 27.97 8.78 2.56
C TYR A 33 27.53 10.05 1.84
N GLU A 34 28.37 10.63 0.99
CA GLU A 34 28.04 11.83 0.24
C GLU A 34 26.85 11.60 -0.69
N SER A 35 26.85 10.51 -1.47
CA SER A 35 25.73 10.13 -2.33
C SER A 35 24.44 9.93 -1.55
N PHE A 36 24.50 9.33 -0.36
CA PHE A 36 23.36 9.21 0.53
C PHE A 36 22.84 10.59 0.98
N THR A 37 23.73 11.48 1.44
CA THR A 37 23.33 12.81 1.92
C THR A 37 22.75 13.69 0.80
N ASP A 38 23.28 13.60 -0.41
CA ASP A 38 22.74 14.35 -1.55
C ASP A 38 21.36 13.81 -1.95
N GLY A 39 21.20 12.48 -2.02
CA GLY A 39 19.90 11.86 -2.24
C GLY A 39 18.87 12.22 -1.15
N ALA A 40 19.30 12.33 0.11
CA ALA A 40 18.43 12.75 1.20
C ALA A 40 17.95 14.21 1.06
N LYS A 41 18.82 15.13 0.63
CA LYS A 41 18.46 16.53 0.35
C LYS A 41 17.45 16.65 -0.80
N ASP A 42 17.68 15.91 -1.89
CA ASP A 42 16.77 15.89 -3.03
C ASP A 42 15.41 15.29 -2.67
N GLY A 43 15.41 14.25 -1.83
CA GLY A 43 14.21 13.67 -1.24
C GLY A 43 13.40 14.68 -0.44
N PHE A 44 14.06 15.56 0.33
CA PHE A 44 13.40 16.62 1.10
C PHE A 44 12.67 17.62 0.19
N ASN A 45 13.32 18.09 -0.88
CA ASN A 45 12.71 18.98 -1.86
C ASN A 45 11.47 18.34 -2.51
N THR A 46 11.56 17.05 -2.82
CA THR A 46 10.44 16.29 -3.38
C THR A 46 9.30 16.18 -2.37
N ALA A 47 9.59 15.87 -1.11
CA ALA A 47 8.59 15.79 -0.05
C ALA A 47 7.79 17.10 0.11
N VAL A 48 8.47 18.26 0.16
CA VAL A 48 7.82 19.57 0.26
C VAL A 48 6.86 19.83 -0.90
N ARG A 49 7.21 19.45 -2.13
CA ARG A 49 6.33 19.57 -3.30
C ARG A 49 5.08 18.69 -3.21
N ILE A 50 5.19 17.55 -2.55
CA ILE A 50 4.15 16.52 -2.46
C ILE A 50 3.15 16.80 -1.32
N ILE A 51 3.59 17.45 -0.24
CA ILE A 51 2.79 17.73 0.97
C ILE A 51 1.38 18.28 0.66
N PRO A 52 1.18 19.29 -0.21
CA PRO A 52 -0.16 19.85 -0.46
C PRO A 52 -1.14 18.80 -0.99
N PHE A 53 -0.69 17.95 -1.92
CA PHE A 53 -1.52 16.88 -2.50
C PHE A 53 -1.86 15.81 -1.46
N LEU A 54 -0.88 15.43 -0.63
CA LEU A 54 -1.07 14.52 0.49
C LEU A 54 -2.12 15.03 1.48
N VAL A 55 -2.01 16.30 1.91
CA VAL A 55 -2.93 16.90 2.88
C VAL A 55 -4.35 16.92 2.33
N ALA A 56 -4.56 17.40 1.09
CA ALA A 56 -5.89 17.45 0.49
C ALA A 56 -6.55 16.06 0.42
N MET A 57 -5.78 15.05 0.02
CA MET A 57 -6.24 13.67 -0.08
C MET A 57 -6.56 13.06 1.29
N LEU A 58 -5.66 13.20 2.28
CA LEU A 58 -5.86 12.67 3.63
C LEU A 58 -7.05 13.34 4.34
N VAL A 59 -7.26 14.64 4.13
CA VAL A 59 -8.44 15.36 4.63
C VAL A 59 -9.72 14.82 3.98
N ALA A 60 -9.74 14.66 2.65
CA ALA A 60 -10.91 14.12 1.95
C ALA A 60 -11.27 12.70 2.42
N ILE A 61 -10.25 11.85 2.61
CA ILE A 61 -10.40 10.52 3.20
C ILE A 61 -10.96 10.60 4.62
N GLY A 62 -10.43 11.49 5.45
CA GLY A 62 -10.89 11.70 6.82
C GLY A 62 -12.37 12.08 6.89
N VAL A 63 -12.78 13.03 6.04
CA VAL A 63 -14.19 13.44 5.91
C VAL A 63 -15.06 12.29 5.39
N PHE A 64 -14.58 11.53 4.41
CA PHE A 64 -15.32 10.38 3.86
C PHE A 64 -15.56 9.28 4.91
N ARG A 65 -14.58 9.03 5.79
CA ARG A 65 -14.74 8.10 6.93
C ARG A 65 -15.67 8.69 8.01
N ALA A 66 -15.41 9.92 8.45
CA ALA A 66 -16.14 10.54 9.55
C ALA A 66 -17.62 10.84 9.21
N SER A 67 -17.95 10.97 7.92
CA SER A 67 -19.34 11.19 7.47
C SER A 67 -20.19 9.92 7.46
N GLY A 68 -19.62 8.73 7.71
CA GLY A 68 -20.31 7.44 7.58
C GLY A 68 -20.51 6.99 6.13
N ALA A 69 -20.03 7.74 5.14
CA ALA A 69 -20.15 7.36 3.73
C ALA A 69 -19.40 6.05 3.42
N MET A 70 -18.26 5.82 4.07
CA MET A 70 -17.54 4.54 3.98
C MET A 70 -18.41 3.36 4.44
N ASP A 71 -19.19 3.51 5.51
CA ASP A 71 -20.06 2.45 6.04
C ASP A 71 -21.20 2.16 5.07
N ILE A 72 -21.76 3.19 4.43
CA ILE A 72 -22.80 3.01 3.40
C ILE A 72 -22.26 2.22 2.21
N VAL A 73 -21.08 2.60 1.70
CA VAL A 73 -20.46 1.93 0.55
C VAL A 73 -20.08 0.48 0.89
N THR A 74 -19.51 0.25 2.07
CA THR A 74 -19.11 -1.09 2.50
C THR A 74 -20.33 -2.00 2.68
N ASN A 75 -21.40 -1.51 3.30
CA ASN A 75 -22.66 -2.26 3.43
C ASN A 75 -23.30 -2.57 2.07
N ALA A 76 -23.26 -1.64 1.12
CA ALA A 76 -23.79 -1.85 -0.22
C ALA A 76 -23.00 -2.88 -1.03
N LEU A 77 -21.68 -2.93 -0.85
CA LEU A 77 -20.79 -3.86 -1.56
C LEU A 77 -20.65 -5.23 -0.87
N SER A 78 -20.93 -5.32 0.43
CA SER A 78 -20.81 -6.54 1.22
C SER A 78 -21.47 -7.77 0.57
N PRO A 79 -22.73 -7.72 0.06
CA PRO A 79 -23.35 -8.87 -0.59
C PRO A 79 -22.54 -9.44 -1.76
N ILE A 80 -21.88 -8.58 -2.53
CA ILE A 80 -21.06 -8.96 -3.69
C ILE A 80 -19.75 -9.56 -3.20
N THR A 81 -19.11 -8.93 -2.23
CA THR A 81 -17.78 -9.35 -1.75
C THR A 81 -17.85 -10.60 -0.89
N ASN A 82 -19.01 -10.88 -0.29
CA ASN A 82 -19.29 -12.13 0.40
C ASN A 82 -19.29 -13.33 -0.56
N LEU A 83 -19.59 -13.14 -1.86
CA LEU A 83 -19.52 -14.22 -2.86
C LEU A 83 -18.11 -14.79 -3.02
N ILE A 84 -17.08 -13.95 -2.84
CA ILE A 84 -15.67 -14.35 -2.86
C ILE A 84 -15.11 -14.61 -1.45
N ASN A 85 -15.98 -14.67 -0.44
CA ASN A 85 -15.60 -14.85 0.95
C ASN A 85 -14.61 -13.79 1.46
N MET A 86 -14.75 -12.54 1.01
CA MET A 86 -13.98 -11.43 1.55
C MET A 86 -14.53 -11.03 2.93
N PRO A 87 -13.69 -10.95 3.98
CA PRO A 87 -14.14 -10.42 5.26
C PRO A 87 -14.60 -8.96 5.10
N ALA A 88 -15.77 -8.63 5.65
CA ALA A 88 -16.37 -7.30 5.50
C ALA A 88 -15.48 -6.20 6.12
N GLU A 89 -14.72 -6.54 7.16
CA GLU A 89 -13.77 -5.67 7.85
C GLU A 89 -12.62 -5.22 6.95
N VAL A 90 -12.30 -5.99 5.90
CA VAL A 90 -11.22 -5.67 4.94
C VAL A 90 -11.71 -4.76 3.81
N LEU A 91 -13.01 -4.62 3.62
CA LEU A 91 -13.59 -3.82 2.54
C LEU A 91 -13.23 -2.31 2.61
N PRO A 92 -13.21 -1.66 3.78
CA PRO A 92 -12.66 -0.31 3.90
C PRO A 92 -11.21 -0.22 3.42
N LEU A 93 -10.37 -1.22 3.71
CA LEU A 93 -8.99 -1.26 3.22
C LEU A 93 -8.96 -1.34 1.69
N ALA A 94 -9.76 -2.21 1.08
CA ALA A 94 -9.84 -2.38 -0.37
C ALA A 94 -10.20 -1.06 -1.10
N ILE A 95 -11.11 -0.26 -0.53
CA ILE A 95 -11.49 1.06 -1.06
C ILE A 95 -10.36 2.08 -0.86
N MET A 96 -9.69 2.01 0.29
CA MET A 96 -8.62 2.93 0.67
C MET A 96 -7.33 2.72 -0.12
N ARG A 97 -7.03 1.49 -0.57
CA ARG A 97 -5.77 1.15 -1.24
C ARG A 97 -5.49 2.00 -2.48
N PRO A 98 -6.38 2.12 -3.48
CA PRO A 98 -6.13 2.98 -4.64
C PRO A 98 -5.97 4.47 -4.29
N LEU A 99 -6.54 4.91 -3.17
CA LEU A 99 -6.56 6.31 -2.76
C LEU A 99 -5.26 6.70 -2.04
N SER A 100 -4.79 5.91 -1.06
CA SER A 100 -3.65 6.28 -0.23
C SER A 100 -2.98 5.08 0.43
N GLY A 101 -1.66 4.93 0.23
CA GLY A 101 -0.87 3.88 0.88
C GLY A 101 -0.76 4.07 2.39
N GLY A 102 -0.58 5.32 2.84
CA GLY A 102 -0.50 5.65 4.27
C GLY A 102 -1.85 5.52 4.97
N GLY A 103 -2.93 5.98 4.34
CA GLY A 103 -4.29 5.80 4.86
C GLY A 103 -4.67 4.32 4.97
N ALA A 104 -4.37 3.54 3.93
CA ALA A 104 -4.55 2.10 3.93
C ALA A 104 -3.69 1.38 4.98
N GLN A 105 -2.43 1.79 5.17
CA GLN A 105 -1.56 1.24 6.20
C GLN A 105 -2.13 1.44 7.61
N GLY A 106 -2.74 2.60 7.87
CA GLY A 106 -3.44 2.86 9.13
C GLY A 106 -4.61 1.90 9.36
N VAL A 107 -5.46 1.71 8.35
CA VAL A 107 -6.57 0.74 8.42
C VAL A 107 -6.07 -0.70 8.59
N MET A 108 -5.03 -1.10 7.86
CA MET A 108 -4.42 -2.41 8.00
C MET A 108 -3.84 -2.63 9.41
N SER A 109 -3.19 -1.62 9.98
CA SER A 109 -2.68 -1.67 11.36
C SER A 109 -3.80 -1.82 12.39
N GLU A 110 -4.93 -1.13 12.19
CA GLU A 110 -6.13 -1.23 13.03
C GLU A 110 -6.71 -2.66 12.97
N LEU A 111 -6.86 -3.22 11.76
CA LEU A 111 -7.33 -4.59 11.55
C LEU A 111 -6.43 -5.63 12.22
N VAL A 112 -5.11 -5.50 12.06
CA VAL A 112 -4.13 -6.40 12.69
C VAL A 112 -4.16 -6.28 14.22
N THR A 113 -4.34 -5.07 14.75
CA THR A 113 -4.43 -4.85 16.20
C THR A 113 -5.70 -5.47 16.78
N ASN A 114 -6.83 -5.32 16.10
CA ASN A 114 -8.13 -5.77 16.60
C ASN A 114 -8.37 -7.28 16.39
N HIS A 115 -7.85 -7.86 15.31
CA HIS A 115 -8.11 -9.26 14.95
C HIS A 115 -6.88 -10.18 15.05
N GLY A 116 -5.68 -9.62 15.23
CA GLY A 116 -4.41 -10.35 15.24
C GLY A 116 -3.83 -10.55 13.84
N ALA A 117 -2.50 -10.53 13.74
CA ALA A 117 -1.77 -10.63 12.46
C ALA A 117 -1.99 -11.96 11.74
N ASP A 118 -2.19 -13.04 12.49
CA ASP A 118 -2.40 -14.39 11.96
C ASP A 118 -3.86 -14.72 11.62
N SER A 119 -4.80 -13.83 11.93
CA SER A 119 -6.20 -14.01 11.54
C SER A 119 -6.38 -13.94 10.03
N ILE A 120 -7.47 -14.52 9.51
CA ILE A 120 -7.82 -14.38 8.09
C ILE A 120 -7.96 -12.91 7.69
N ILE A 121 -8.48 -12.06 8.57
CA ILE A 121 -8.60 -10.62 8.37
C ILE A 121 -7.22 -9.98 8.27
N GLY A 122 -6.34 -10.23 9.24
CA GLY A 122 -4.97 -9.69 9.28
C GLY A 122 -4.12 -10.15 8.09
N ARG A 123 -4.23 -11.43 7.70
CA ARG A 123 -3.53 -11.99 6.54
C ARG A 123 -4.07 -11.44 5.22
N THR A 124 -5.39 -11.37 5.05
CA THR A 124 -6.00 -10.77 3.85
C THR A 124 -5.60 -9.30 3.71
N ALA A 125 -5.67 -8.54 4.81
CA ALA A 125 -5.25 -7.15 4.84
C ALA A 125 -3.76 -6.99 4.49
N SER A 126 -2.90 -7.88 4.99
CA SER A 126 -1.46 -7.86 4.71
C SER A 126 -1.14 -8.19 3.25
N ILE A 127 -1.78 -9.21 2.68
CA ILE A 127 -1.60 -9.57 1.26
C ILE A 127 -2.09 -8.43 0.37
N MET A 128 -3.26 -7.86 0.68
CA MET A 128 -3.82 -6.73 -0.06
C MET A 128 -2.92 -5.49 0.00
N GLN A 129 -2.37 -5.19 1.19
CA GLN A 129 -1.42 -4.09 1.39
C GLN A 129 -0.12 -4.28 0.59
N GLY A 130 0.30 -5.52 0.34
CA GLY A 130 1.51 -5.83 -0.42
C GLY A 130 1.32 -6.02 -1.93
N SER A 131 0.09 -6.25 -2.40
CA SER A 131 -0.18 -6.73 -3.77
C SER A 131 -0.91 -5.74 -4.68
N THR A 132 -1.24 -4.55 -4.18
CA THR A 132 -1.93 -3.51 -4.94
C THR A 132 -1.12 -2.23 -4.96
N GLU A 133 -1.51 -1.29 -5.81
CA GLU A 133 -0.94 0.04 -5.88
C GLU A 133 -1.86 1.09 -5.24
N THR A 134 -1.37 2.33 -5.26
CA THR A 134 -2.09 3.52 -4.80
C THR A 134 -2.42 4.40 -6.00
N THR A 135 -3.24 3.89 -6.93
CA THR A 135 -3.43 4.48 -8.27
C THR A 135 -3.66 6.00 -8.25
N PHE A 136 -4.60 6.51 -7.45
CA PHE A 136 -4.88 7.95 -7.39
C PHE A 136 -3.74 8.74 -6.76
N TYR A 137 -3.04 8.14 -5.79
CA TYR A 137 -1.86 8.73 -5.20
C TYR A 137 -0.72 8.86 -6.22
N VAL A 138 -0.42 7.80 -6.97
CA VAL A 138 0.58 7.83 -8.04
C VAL A 138 0.25 8.92 -9.07
N LEU A 139 -1.00 9.01 -9.48
CA LEU A 139 -1.45 10.04 -10.43
C LEU A 139 -1.37 11.47 -9.87
N ALA A 140 -1.74 11.68 -8.61
CA ALA A 140 -1.69 13.01 -8.01
C ALA A 140 -0.25 13.44 -7.71
N VAL A 141 0.54 12.52 -7.16
CA VAL A 141 1.83 12.82 -6.55
C VAL A 141 2.98 12.58 -7.49
N TYR A 142 3.07 11.40 -8.10
CA TYR A 142 4.25 11.05 -8.90
C TYR A 142 4.20 11.81 -10.22
N PHE A 143 3.03 11.82 -10.87
CA PHE A 143 2.85 12.60 -12.09
C PHE A 143 2.85 14.10 -11.81
N GLY A 144 2.31 14.53 -10.66
CA GLY A 144 2.36 15.93 -10.23
C GLY A 144 3.79 16.44 -10.03
N ALA A 145 4.67 15.65 -9.41
CA ALA A 145 6.06 16.02 -9.16
C ALA A 145 6.88 16.30 -10.44
N VAL A 146 6.51 15.64 -11.55
CA VAL A 146 7.11 15.85 -12.89
C VAL A 146 6.18 16.54 -13.88
N SER A 147 5.08 17.15 -13.40
CA SER A 147 4.11 17.93 -14.20
C SER A 147 3.46 17.19 -15.38
N ILE A 148 3.26 15.87 -15.27
CA ILE A 148 2.52 15.07 -16.26
C ILE A 148 1.02 15.35 -16.13
N LYS A 149 0.40 15.84 -17.20
CA LYS A 149 -1.05 16.17 -17.25
C LYS A 149 -1.92 15.12 -17.96
N LYS A 150 -1.31 14.24 -18.77
CA LYS A 150 -2.04 13.25 -19.58
C LYS A 150 -2.10 11.91 -18.85
N THR A 151 -3.21 11.66 -18.14
CA THR A 151 -3.39 10.47 -17.28
C THR A 151 -4.37 9.43 -17.83
N ARG A 152 -4.93 9.68 -19.02
CA ARG A 152 -6.03 8.91 -19.64
C ARG A 152 -5.86 7.39 -19.59
N HIS A 153 -4.66 6.88 -19.86
CA HIS A 153 -4.39 5.43 -19.89
C HIS A 153 -3.90 4.88 -18.56
N ALA A 154 -3.26 5.72 -17.75
CA ALA A 154 -2.70 5.32 -16.47
C ALA A 154 -3.80 5.05 -15.43
N LEU A 155 -4.87 5.85 -15.42
CA LEU A 155 -5.96 5.66 -14.47
C LEU A 155 -6.70 4.32 -14.66
N PRO A 156 -7.21 3.97 -15.87
CA PRO A 156 -7.88 2.69 -16.04
C PRO A 156 -6.94 1.50 -15.82
N ALA A 157 -5.68 1.58 -16.28
CA ALA A 157 -4.72 0.51 -16.08
C ALA A 157 -4.44 0.26 -14.59
N GLY A 158 -4.22 1.33 -13.81
CA GLY A 158 -4.00 1.26 -12.37
C GLY A 158 -5.22 0.71 -11.62
N LEU A 159 -6.42 1.19 -11.92
CA LEU A 159 -7.64 0.70 -11.28
C LEU A 159 -7.93 -0.76 -11.59
N ILE A 160 -7.65 -1.23 -12.82
CA ILE A 160 -7.78 -2.65 -13.17
C ILE A 160 -6.74 -3.47 -12.39
N ALA A 161 -5.49 -3.00 -12.31
CA ALA A 161 -4.46 -3.68 -11.54
C ALA A 161 -4.81 -3.76 -10.05
N ASP A 162 -5.30 -2.67 -9.46
CA ASP A 162 -5.76 -2.64 -8.07
C ASP A 162 -6.93 -3.59 -7.84
N PHE A 163 -7.93 -3.58 -8.74
CA PHE A 163 -9.09 -4.48 -8.66
C PHE A 163 -8.67 -5.95 -8.71
N VAL A 164 -7.83 -6.32 -9.67
CA VAL A 164 -7.30 -7.70 -9.79
C VAL A 164 -6.46 -8.06 -8.57
N GLY A 165 -5.62 -7.13 -8.08
CA GLY A 165 -4.80 -7.34 -6.89
C GLY A 165 -5.65 -7.56 -5.62
N ILE A 166 -6.71 -6.78 -5.43
CA ILE A 166 -7.67 -6.94 -4.32
C ILE A 166 -8.34 -8.31 -4.37
N ILE A 167 -8.88 -8.71 -5.53
CA ILE A 167 -9.53 -10.01 -5.69
C ILE A 167 -8.53 -11.14 -5.43
N THR A 168 -7.35 -11.05 -6.03
CA THR A 168 -6.31 -12.07 -5.89
C THR A 168 -5.85 -12.19 -4.45
N ALA A 169 -5.73 -11.07 -3.72
CA ALA A 169 -5.39 -11.08 -2.30
C ALA A 169 -6.39 -11.87 -1.46
N VAL A 170 -7.69 -11.67 -1.70
CA VAL A 170 -8.77 -12.41 -1.01
C VAL A 170 -8.72 -13.90 -1.35
N LEU A 171 -8.59 -14.24 -2.64
CA LEU A 171 -8.56 -15.63 -3.09
C LEU A 171 -7.35 -16.38 -2.53
N VAL A 172 -6.16 -15.78 -2.58
CA VAL A 172 -4.93 -16.37 -2.03
C VAL A 172 -5.02 -16.50 -0.51
N ALA A 173 -5.55 -15.49 0.18
CA ALA A 173 -5.72 -15.57 1.63
C ALA A 173 -6.65 -16.73 2.03
N ASN A 174 -7.80 -16.87 1.34
CA ASN A 174 -8.72 -17.96 1.57
C ASN A 174 -8.14 -19.33 1.17
N LEU A 175 -7.37 -19.42 0.09
CA LEU A 175 -6.78 -20.68 -0.36
C LEU A 175 -5.66 -21.18 0.57
N MET A 176 -4.85 -20.27 1.11
CA MET A 176 -3.66 -20.64 1.87
C MET A 176 -3.87 -20.72 3.38
N PHE A 177 -4.83 -19.99 3.92
CA PHE A 177 -4.91 -19.73 5.37
C PHE A 177 -6.27 -20.00 5.99
N ARG A 178 -7.22 -20.50 5.20
CA ARG A 178 -8.53 -20.94 5.65
C ARG A 178 -8.62 -22.45 5.53
#